data_AF-A0A7Y3C2F4-F1
#
_entry.id   AF-A0A7Y3C2F4-F1
#
_cell.length_a   1.000
_cell.length_b   1.000
_cell.length_c   1.000
_cell.angle_alpha   90.00
_cell.angle_beta   90.00
_cell.angle_gamma   90.00
#
_symmetry.space_group_name_H-M   'P 1'
#
loop_
_entity.id
_entity.type
_entity.pdbx_description
1 polymer ?
#
loop_
_entity_poly.entity_id
_entity_poly.type
_entity_poly.pdbx_seq_one_letter_code
_entity_poly.pdbx_strand_id
1 'polypeptide(L)'
;MSRVDHPPPDPPHAEPPRSEPPRILVRLLEASLPSTLRSQQILGDLHEEYIARASQGRGRAALWYLREALGIAVRYARPTEGFVDALSRNVRYSLRRLARSPLFTVVAVVSLGLGIGANTAMFSLVNAVVLREKPYEDSHRLVDIFQSSEDFSHGTLSYPDYIDFLEGTTDVFETVGGGQLVALQADADEGVELLLAEAVTGNYFELLGVAAYRGRLLSSEDHVDRGAHP
;
A
#
# COMPACT_ATOMS: atom_id res chain seq x y z
N MET A 1 35.11 -69.68 -56.88
CA MET A 1 35.14 -69.15 -55.50
C MET A 1 35.78 -67.76 -55.54
N SER A 2 34.98 -66.69 -55.62
CA SER A 2 35.46 -65.31 -55.65
C SER A 2 34.62 -64.51 -54.67
N ARG A 3 35.24 -64.01 -53.60
CA ARG A 3 34.60 -63.21 -52.55
C ARG A 3 34.50 -61.78 -53.06
N VAL A 4 33.28 -61.25 -53.13
CA VAL A 4 33.00 -59.84 -53.38
C VAL A 4 33.14 -59.11 -52.04
N ASP A 5 34.14 -58.25 -51.93
CA ASP A 5 34.30 -57.34 -50.79
C ASP A 5 33.20 -56.27 -50.85
N HIS A 6 32.45 -56.14 -49.76
CA HIS A 6 31.48 -55.07 -49.58
C HIS A 6 32.17 -53.90 -48.86
N PRO A 7 32.03 -52.65 -49.32
CA PRO A 7 32.59 -51.50 -48.61
C PRO A 7 31.91 -51.33 -47.24
N PRO A 8 32.63 -50.81 -46.22
CA PRO A 8 32.07 -50.63 -44.89
C PRO A 8 30.90 -49.63 -44.90
N PRO A 9 29.90 -49.80 -44.01
CA PRO A 9 28.76 -48.90 -43.94
C PRO A 9 29.21 -47.48 -43.56
N ASP A 10 28.59 -46.48 -44.19
CA ASP A 10 28.80 -45.07 -43.84
C ASP A 10 28.59 -44.85 -42.33
N PRO A 11 29.43 -44.03 -41.66
CA PRO A 11 29.23 -43.74 -40.26
C PRO A 11 27.85 -43.09 -40.06
N PRO A 12 27.13 -43.41 -38.98
CA PRO A 12 25.82 -42.84 -38.72
C PRO A 12 25.93 -41.32 -38.72
N HIS A 13 25.09 -40.65 -39.52
CA HIS A 13 24.91 -39.21 -39.42
C HIS A 13 24.64 -38.88 -37.96
N ALA A 14 25.59 -38.23 -37.29
CA ALA A 14 25.41 -37.80 -35.92
C ALA A 14 24.21 -36.85 -35.90
N GLU A 15 23.09 -37.30 -35.33
CA GLU A 15 21.92 -36.48 -35.10
C GLU A 15 22.39 -35.23 -34.35
N PRO A 16 22.18 -34.00 -34.89
CA PRO A 16 22.66 -32.81 -34.22
C PRO A 16 22.04 -32.75 -32.81
N PRO A 17 22.81 -32.33 -31.78
CA PRO A 17 22.32 -32.30 -30.42
C PRO A 17 21.06 -31.44 -30.35
N ARG A 18 19.95 -32.03 -29.90
CA ARG A 18 18.65 -31.38 -29.69
C ARG A 18 18.83 -30.20 -28.74
N SER A 19 19.09 -29.03 -29.29
CA SER A 19 19.28 -27.80 -28.54
C SER A 19 17.96 -27.05 -28.55
N GLU A 20 17.25 -27.09 -27.44
CA GLU A 20 15.99 -26.34 -27.29
C GLU A 20 16.31 -24.85 -27.03
N PRO A 21 15.56 -23.92 -27.65
CA PRO A 21 15.65 -22.51 -27.29
C PRO A 21 15.11 -22.28 -25.88
N PRO A 22 15.42 -21.13 -25.26
CA PRO A 22 14.95 -20.81 -23.93
C PRO A 22 13.41 -20.73 -23.90
N ARG A 23 12.77 -21.60 -23.11
CA ARG A 23 11.29 -21.72 -23.04
C ARG A 23 10.57 -20.42 -22.67
N ILE A 24 11.21 -19.56 -21.88
CA ILE A 24 10.67 -18.25 -21.48
C ILE A 24 10.51 -17.35 -22.70
N LEU A 25 11.46 -17.37 -23.63
CA LEU A 25 11.45 -16.53 -24.83
C LEU A 25 10.42 -17.02 -25.86
N VAL A 26 10.26 -18.33 -25.96
CA VAL A 26 9.19 -18.94 -26.78
C VAL A 26 7.81 -18.51 -26.28
N ARG A 27 7.56 -18.61 -24.97
CA ARG A 27 6.28 -18.18 -24.37
C ARG A 27 6.00 -16.69 -24.55
N LEU A 28 7.04 -15.85 -24.44
CA LEU A 28 6.90 -14.41 -24.64
C LEU A 28 6.55 -14.10 -26.10
N LEU A 29 7.19 -14.77 -27.06
CA LEU A 29 6.87 -14.65 -28.48
C LEU A 29 5.43 -15.11 -28.78
N GLU A 30 5.03 -16.27 -28.26
CA GLU A 30 3.65 -16.79 -28.39
C GLU A 30 2.60 -15.83 -27.83
N ALA A 31 2.89 -15.16 -26.71
CA ALA A 31 1.99 -14.17 -26.12
C ALA A 31 1.92 -12.86 -26.94
N SER A 32 3.01 -12.50 -27.62
CA SER A 32 3.10 -11.26 -28.40
C SER A 32 2.61 -11.39 -29.85
N LEU A 33 2.61 -12.62 -30.39
CA LEU A 33 2.22 -12.89 -31.78
C LEU A 33 0.71 -13.23 -31.83
N PRO A 34 -0.06 -12.64 -32.77
CA PRO A 34 -1.45 -13.05 -32.99
C PRO A 34 -1.49 -14.53 -33.42
N SER A 35 -2.55 -15.27 -33.07
CA SER A 35 -2.71 -16.71 -33.36
C SER A 35 -2.99 -17.02 -34.84
N THR A 36 -2.17 -16.48 -35.74
CA THR A 36 -2.26 -16.68 -37.18
C THR A 36 -1.32 -17.79 -37.64
N LEU A 37 -1.64 -18.44 -38.76
CA LEU A 37 -0.78 -19.45 -39.41
C LEU A 37 0.65 -18.94 -39.66
N ARG A 38 0.81 -17.63 -39.91
CA ARG A 38 2.11 -16.96 -40.10
C ARG A 38 2.98 -16.98 -38.84
N SER A 39 2.37 -16.98 -37.65
CA SER A 39 3.09 -17.00 -36.37
C SER A 39 3.76 -18.35 -36.11
N GLN A 40 3.13 -19.45 -36.54
CA GLN A 40 3.75 -20.78 -36.45
C GLN A 40 4.94 -20.93 -37.40
N GLN A 41 4.87 -20.34 -38.60
CA GLN A 41 6.01 -20.30 -39.54
C GLN A 41 7.18 -19.50 -38.96
N ILE A 42 6.92 -18.30 -38.42
CA ILE A 42 7.96 -17.46 -37.80
C ILE A 42 8.62 -18.19 -36.62
N LEU A 43 7.83 -18.87 -35.77
CA LEU A 43 8.36 -19.64 -34.65
C LEU A 43 9.21 -20.85 -35.11
N GLY A 44 8.78 -21.52 -36.18
CA GLY A 44 9.53 -22.61 -36.81
C GLY A 44 10.88 -22.13 -37.36
N ASP A 45 10.87 -21.07 -38.16
CA ASP A 45 12.08 -20.49 -38.76
C ASP A 45 13.07 -20.01 -37.67
N LEU A 46 12.57 -19.38 -36.60
CA LEU A 46 13.41 -18.93 -35.48
C LEU A 46 14.03 -20.10 -34.71
N HIS A 47 13.31 -21.21 -34.61
CA HIS A 47 13.76 -22.43 -33.94
C HIS A 47 14.84 -23.15 -34.75
N GLU A 48 14.64 -23.28 -36.06
CA GLU A 48 15.63 -23.87 -36.98
C GLU A 48 16.93 -23.06 -36.99
N GLU A 49 16.85 -21.74 -37.08
CA GLU A 49 18.03 -20.85 -37.09
C GLU A 49 18.77 -20.85 -35.73
N TYR A 50 18.05 -21.01 -34.62
CA TYR A 50 18.67 -21.20 -33.30
C TYR A 50 19.47 -22.50 -33.24
N ILE A 51 18.91 -23.62 -33.71
CA ILE A 51 19.58 -24.93 -33.73
C ILE A 51 20.84 -24.85 -34.61
N ALA A 52 20.73 -24.22 -35.78
CA ALA A 52 21.86 -23.99 -36.69
C ALA A 52 23.01 -23.24 -35.99
N ARG A 53 22.70 -22.17 -35.24
CA ARG A 53 23.72 -21.37 -34.52
C ARG A 53 24.21 -22.01 -33.22
N ALA A 54 23.39 -22.83 -32.58
CA ALA A 54 23.75 -23.55 -31.35
C ALA A 54 24.89 -24.55 -31.58
N SER A 55 25.04 -25.05 -32.81
CA SER A 55 26.18 -25.90 -33.23
C SER A 55 27.55 -25.19 -33.15
N GLN A 56 27.59 -23.87 -33.28
CA GLN A 56 28.82 -23.05 -33.25
C GLN A 56 29.07 -22.38 -31.89
N GLY A 57 28.07 -22.38 -31.00
CA GLY A 57 28.21 -21.86 -29.63
C GLY A 57 26.86 -21.47 -29.00
N ARG A 58 26.46 -22.19 -27.94
CA ARG A 58 25.17 -22.02 -27.26
C ARG A 58 24.92 -20.61 -26.73
N GLY A 59 25.94 -19.94 -26.17
CA GLY A 59 25.79 -18.59 -25.59
C GLY A 59 25.48 -17.51 -26.65
N ARG A 60 26.14 -17.58 -27.81
CA ARG A 60 25.88 -16.63 -28.92
C ARG A 60 24.54 -16.89 -29.59
N ALA A 61 24.13 -18.15 -29.71
CA ALA A 61 22.82 -18.53 -30.23
C ALA A 61 21.67 -18.03 -29.32
N ALA A 62 21.81 -18.16 -28.00
CA ALA A 62 20.82 -17.65 -27.05
C ALA A 62 20.69 -16.12 -27.08
N LEU A 63 21.81 -15.40 -27.18
CA LEU A 63 21.80 -13.93 -27.31
C LEU A 63 21.19 -13.47 -28.64
N TRP A 64 21.48 -14.16 -29.73
CA TRP A 64 20.85 -13.89 -31.02
C TRP A 64 19.33 -14.10 -30.97
N TYR A 65 18.89 -15.24 -30.40
CA TYR A 65 17.47 -15.57 -30.26
C TYR A 65 16.74 -14.56 -29.37
N LEU A 66 17.35 -14.14 -28.25
CA LEU A 66 16.81 -13.09 -27.38
C LEU A 66 16.60 -11.77 -28.14
N ARG A 67 17.61 -11.33 -28.90
CA ARG A 67 17.55 -10.08 -29.65
C ARG A 67 16.45 -10.11 -30.71
N GLU A 68 16.35 -11.21 -31.45
CA GLU A 68 15.36 -11.36 -32.52
C GLU A 68 13.94 -11.51 -31.96
N ALA A 69 13.79 -12.31 -30.90
CA ALA A 69 12.53 -12.47 -30.18
C ALA A 69 12.01 -11.14 -29.64
N LEU A 70 12.89 -10.35 -29.02
CA LEU A 70 12.55 -9.02 -28.50
C LEU A 70 12.16 -8.05 -29.62
N GLY A 71 12.88 -8.08 -30.76
CA GLY A 71 12.57 -7.23 -31.91
C GLY A 71 11.21 -7.53 -32.53
N ILE A 72 10.85 -8.82 -32.65
CA ILE A 72 9.54 -9.27 -33.12
C ILE A 72 8.46 -8.88 -32.10
N ALA A 73 8.68 -9.18 -30.81
CA ALA A 73 7.73 -8.84 -29.75
C ALA A 73 7.42 -7.33 -29.73
N VAL A 74 8.42 -6.46 -29.83
CA VAL A 74 8.23 -5.00 -29.85
C VAL A 74 7.49 -4.54 -31.12
N ARG A 75 7.73 -5.17 -32.27
CA ARG A 75 7.07 -4.83 -33.53
C ARG A 75 5.58 -5.21 -33.52
N TYR A 76 5.23 -6.35 -32.93
CA TYR A 76 3.85 -6.83 -32.82
C TYR A 76 3.10 -6.33 -31.58
N ALA A 77 3.81 -5.90 -30.52
CA ALA A 77 3.23 -5.27 -29.34
C ALA A 77 2.77 -3.82 -29.59
N ARG A 78 2.97 -3.26 -30.79
CA ARG A 78 2.41 -1.95 -31.12
C ARG A 78 0.88 -2.05 -31.09
N PRO A 79 0.19 -1.19 -30.30
CA PRO A 79 -1.26 -1.17 -30.29
C PRO A 79 -1.73 -0.96 -31.74
N THR A 80 -2.45 -1.95 -32.25
CA THR A 80 -2.97 -1.95 -33.62
C THR A 80 -3.85 -0.72 -33.81
N GLU A 81 -3.89 -0.13 -35.02
CA GLU A 81 -4.62 1.11 -35.35
C GLU A 81 -6.15 1.09 -35.08
N GLY A 82 -6.67 0.05 -34.44
CA GLY A 82 -8.05 -0.06 -33.99
C GLY A 82 -8.23 -0.37 -32.50
N PHE A 83 -7.19 -0.27 -31.65
CA PHE A 83 -7.33 -0.56 -30.22
C PHE A 83 -8.34 0.39 -29.55
N VAL A 84 -8.25 1.69 -29.82
CA VAL A 84 -9.16 2.70 -29.27
C VAL A 84 -10.59 2.48 -29.78
N ASP A 85 -10.75 2.13 -31.05
CA ASP A 85 -12.06 1.83 -31.66
C ASP A 85 -12.66 0.52 -31.13
N ALA A 86 -11.83 -0.49 -30.88
CA ALA A 86 -12.25 -1.74 -30.26
C ALA A 86 -12.66 -1.51 -28.80
N LEU A 87 -11.86 -0.75 -28.04
CA LEU A 87 -12.15 -0.41 -26.65
C LEU A 87 -13.45 0.41 -26.54
N SER A 88 -13.61 1.45 -27.36
CA SER A 88 -14.82 2.28 -27.36
C SER A 88 -16.07 1.49 -27.73
N ARG A 89 -15.99 0.61 -28.75
CA ARG A 89 -17.08 -0.28 -29.15
C ARG A 89 -17.43 -1.26 -28.03
N ASN A 90 -16.43 -1.86 -27.40
CA ASN A 90 -16.62 -2.80 -26.29
C ASN A 90 -17.25 -2.12 -25.07
N VAL A 91 -16.77 -0.93 -24.68
CA VAL A 91 -17.36 -0.14 -23.58
C VAL A 91 -18.81 0.22 -23.87
N ARG A 92 -19.11 0.76 -25.06
CA ARG A 92 -20.47 1.12 -25.46
C ARG A 92 -21.40 -0.09 -25.48
N TYR A 93 -20.91 -1.24 -25.96
CA TYR A 93 -21.66 -2.49 -25.98
C TYR A 93 -21.95 -2.99 -24.56
N SER A 94 -20.94 -3.01 -23.68
CA SER A 94 -21.09 -3.41 -22.27
C SER A 94 -22.04 -2.51 -21.50
N LEU A 95 -21.97 -1.19 -21.68
CA LEU A 95 -22.91 -0.23 -21.08
C LEU A 95 -24.35 -0.47 -21.54
N ARG A 96 -24.57 -0.73 -22.83
CA ARG A 96 -25.90 -1.08 -23.35
C ARG A 96 -26.40 -2.40 -22.77
N ARG A 97 -25.51 -3.35 -22.52
CA ARG A 97 -25.85 -4.63 -21.87
C ARG A 97 -26.27 -4.43 -20.42
N LEU A 98 -25.51 -3.64 -19.66
CA LEU A 98 -25.83 -3.24 -18.28
C LEU A 98 -27.20 -2.54 -18.19
N ALA A 99 -27.51 -1.65 -19.15
CA ALA A 99 -28.81 -0.95 -19.21
C ALA A 99 -29.98 -1.88 -19.57
N ARG A 100 -29.73 -3.00 -20.26
CA ARG A 100 -30.75 -4.01 -20.59
C ARG A 100 -31.04 -4.99 -19.45
N SER A 101 -30.16 -5.09 -18.46
CA SER A 101 -30.31 -5.96 -17.29
C SER A 101 -30.26 -5.17 -15.97
N PRO A 102 -31.24 -4.28 -15.71
CA PRO A 102 -31.14 -3.29 -14.64
C PRO A 102 -31.01 -3.91 -13.25
N LEU A 103 -31.72 -5.01 -12.96
CA LEU A 103 -31.67 -5.65 -11.64
C LEU A 103 -30.27 -6.19 -11.30
N PHE A 104 -29.65 -6.91 -12.25
CA PHE A 104 -28.28 -7.42 -12.08
C PHE A 104 -27.28 -6.28 -11.91
N THR A 105 -27.41 -5.23 -12.72
CA THR A 105 -26.55 -4.05 -12.67
C THR A 105 -26.65 -3.34 -11.31
N VAL A 106 -27.86 -3.15 -10.80
CA VAL A 106 -28.08 -2.52 -9.48
C VAL A 106 -27.42 -3.34 -8.37
N VAL A 107 -27.66 -4.66 -8.34
CA VAL A 107 -27.05 -5.53 -7.31
C VAL A 107 -25.52 -5.49 -7.40
N ALA A 108 -24.97 -5.58 -8.61
CA ALA A 108 -23.52 -5.52 -8.82
C ALA A 108 -22.92 -4.17 -8.37
N VAL A 109 -23.56 -3.06 -8.71
CA VAL A 109 -23.12 -1.70 -8.32
C VAL A 109 -23.21 -1.50 -6.81
N VAL A 110 -24.29 -1.95 -6.18
CA VAL A 110 -24.48 -1.86 -4.73
C VAL A 110 -23.43 -2.70 -3.99
N SER A 111 -23.23 -3.95 -4.40
CA SER A 111 -22.22 -4.83 -3.79
C SER A 111 -20.81 -4.27 -3.95
N LEU A 112 -20.46 -3.74 -5.12
CA LEU A 112 -19.17 -3.11 -5.38
C LEU A 112 -19.01 -1.83 -4.54
N GLY A 113 -20.05 -0.99 -4.49
CA GLY A 113 -20.08 0.24 -3.71
C GLY A 113 -19.94 -0.03 -2.22
N LEU A 114 -20.62 -1.05 -1.68
CA LEU A 114 -20.47 -1.50 -0.30
C LEU A 114 -19.05 -2.00 -0.02
N GLY A 115 -18.46 -2.82 -0.90
CA GLY A 115 -17.09 -3.30 -0.71
C GLY A 115 -16.06 -2.18 -0.70
N ILE A 116 -16.17 -1.23 -1.62
CA ILE A 116 -15.28 -0.06 -1.68
C ILE A 116 -15.52 0.84 -0.47
N GLY A 117 -16.77 1.20 -0.21
CA GLY A 117 -17.17 2.11 0.86
C GLY A 117 -16.84 1.60 2.25
N ALA A 118 -17.05 0.31 2.52
CA ALA A 118 -16.70 -0.30 3.80
C ALA A 118 -15.19 -0.23 4.06
N ASN A 119 -14.38 -0.58 3.06
CA ASN A 119 -12.93 -0.49 3.16
C ASN A 119 -12.48 0.96 3.36
N THR A 120 -12.99 1.90 2.55
CA THR A 120 -12.67 3.33 2.68
C THR A 120 -13.10 3.89 4.04
N ALA A 121 -14.27 3.52 4.55
CA ALA A 121 -14.77 3.96 5.85
C ALA A 121 -13.91 3.43 6.99
N MET A 122 -13.51 2.16 6.94
CA MET A 122 -12.62 1.56 7.93
C MET A 122 -11.27 2.28 7.96
N PHE A 123 -10.65 2.50 6.79
CA PHE A 123 -9.39 3.25 6.69
C PHE A 123 -9.55 4.71 7.11
N SER A 124 -10.68 5.36 6.80
CA SER A 124 -10.96 6.73 7.22
C SER A 124 -11.11 6.85 8.74
N LEU A 125 -11.77 5.87 9.37
CA LEU A 125 -11.90 5.80 10.82
C LEU A 125 -10.55 5.56 11.49
N VAL A 126 -9.77 4.59 11.00
CA VAL A 126 -8.41 4.33 11.50
C VAL A 126 -7.55 5.57 11.32
N ASN A 127 -7.62 6.21 10.15
CA ASN A 127 -6.87 7.45 9.92
C ASN A 127 -7.33 8.56 10.87
N ALA A 128 -8.63 8.73 11.11
CA ALA A 128 -9.16 9.77 11.99
C ALA A 128 -8.79 9.55 13.47
N VAL A 129 -8.74 8.30 13.93
CA VAL A 129 -8.50 7.95 15.34
C VAL A 129 -7.01 7.76 15.64
N VAL A 130 -6.26 7.15 14.73
CA VAL A 130 -4.86 6.74 14.94
C VAL A 130 -3.87 7.72 14.32
N LEU A 131 -4.17 8.24 13.12
CA LEU A 131 -3.18 8.95 12.29
C LEU A 131 -3.44 10.44 12.10
N ARG A 132 -4.64 10.93 12.45
CA ARG A 132 -4.95 12.35 12.32
C ARG A 132 -4.11 13.06 13.38
N GLU A 133 -3.15 13.84 12.90
CA GLU A 133 -2.30 14.73 13.68
C GLU A 133 -3.17 15.39 14.76
N LYS A 134 -2.96 14.95 16.00
CA LYS A 134 -3.59 15.63 17.14
C LYS A 134 -3.14 17.08 17.05
N PRO A 135 -4.01 18.07 17.31
CA PRO A 135 -3.71 19.50 17.14
C PRO A 135 -2.77 20.01 18.24
N TYR A 136 -1.73 19.23 18.55
CA TYR A 136 -0.71 19.53 19.53
C TYR A 136 0.58 19.81 18.79
N GLU A 137 1.24 20.88 19.19
CA GLU A 137 2.58 21.19 18.70
C GLU A 137 3.52 20.05 19.12
N ASP A 138 4.38 19.58 18.22
CA ASP A 138 5.31 18.48 18.47
C ASP A 138 4.68 17.18 19.04
N SER A 139 3.52 16.75 18.51
CA SER A 139 2.81 15.55 19.00
C SER A 139 3.63 14.25 19.05
N HIS A 140 4.76 14.18 18.32
CA HIS A 140 5.69 13.05 18.31
C HIS A 140 6.65 13.02 19.51
N ARG A 141 6.75 14.12 20.28
CA ARG A 141 7.56 14.25 21.50
C ARG A 141 6.73 14.17 22.78
N LEU A 142 5.40 14.23 22.66
CA LEU A 142 4.48 14.09 23.79
C LEU A 142 4.36 12.62 24.22
N VAL A 143 4.53 12.38 25.52
CA VAL A 143 4.35 11.07 26.14
C VAL A 143 3.38 11.18 27.31
N ASP A 144 2.64 10.11 27.56
CA ASP A 144 1.74 10.01 28.71
C ASP A 144 2.42 9.23 29.83
N ILE A 145 2.42 9.80 31.04
CA ILE A 145 3.03 9.20 32.22
C ILE A 145 1.91 8.69 33.12
N PHE A 146 1.83 7.37 33.26
CA PHE A 146 0.80 6.71 34.05
C PHE A 146 1.41 5.62 34.93
N GLN A 147 0.72 5.29 36.02
CA GLN A 147 1.09 4.13 36.84
C GLN A 147 0.49 2.85 36.25
N SER A 148 1.20 1.74 36.39
CA SER A 148 0.69 0.41 36.05
C SER A 148 0.98 -0.56 37.18
N SER A 149 0.02 -1.43 37.48
CA SER A 149 0.09 -2.51 38.47
C SER A 149 -0.48 -3.80 37.88
N GLU A 150 -0.44 -4.90 38.62
CA GLU A 150 -1.11 -6.16 38.22
C GLU A 150 -2.63 -5.97 38.06
N ASP A 151 -3.22 -5.07 38.84
CA ASP A 151 -4.67 -4.79 38.83
C ASP A 151 -5.11 -3.76 37.77
N PHE A 152 -4.20 -2.93 37.25
CA PHE A 152 -4.53 -1.89 36.28
C PHE A 152 -3.36 -1.55 35.35
N SER A 153 -3.63 -1.36 34.07
CA SER A 153 -2.61 -1.00 33.09
C SER A 153 -2.39 0.50 32.94
N HIS A 154 -3.36 1.34 33.34
CA HIS A 154 -3.30 2.80 33.25
C HIS A 154 -3.96 3.41 34.51
N GLY A 155 -3.12 3.88 35.43
CA GLY A 155 -3.51 4.50 36.69
C GLY A 155 -3.08 5.96 36.76
N THR A 156 -3.81 6.74 37.55
CA THR A 156 -3.55 8.17 37.76
C THR A 156 -2.37 8.38 38.70
N LEU A 157 -1.55 9.38 38.44
CA LEU A 157 -0.51 9.83 39.37
C LEU A 157 -1.10 10.68 40.49
N SER A 158 -0.53 10.60 41.68
CA SER A 158 -0.85 11.53 42.76
C SER A 158 -0.16 12.88 42.51
N TYR A 159 -0.68 13.96 43.10
CA TYR A 159 -0.06 15.29 42.96
C TYR A 159 1.41 15.32 43.47
N PRO A 160 1.78 14.68 44.58
CA PRO A 160 3.19 14.54 44.97
C PRO A 160 4.05 13.84 43.92
N ASP A 161 3.57 12.74 43.32
CA ASP A 161 4.32 12.04 42.26
C ASP A 161 4.54 12.96 41.04
N TYR A 162 3.56 13.79 40.70
CA TYR A 162 3.71 14.81 39.65
C TYR A 162 4.84 15.80 39.96
N ILE A 163 4.95 16.28 41.21
CA ILE A 163 6.04 17.18 41.62
C ILE A 163 7.40 16.47 41.52
N ASP A 164 7.47 15.20 41.95
CA ASP A 164 8.69 14.40 41.85
C ASP A 164 9.14 14.24 40.38
N PHE A 165 8.21 14.04 39.44
CA PHE A 165 8.52 14.00 38.01
C PHE A 165 8.96 15.35 37.45
N LEU A 166 8.27 16.42 37.84
CA LEU A 166 8.55 17.79 37.39
C LEU A 166 9.97 18.23 37.82
N GLU A 167 10.36 17.93 39.06
CA GLU A 167 11.67 18.33 39.61
C GLU A 167 12.78 17.32 39.27
N GLY A 168 12.46 16.02 39.22
CA GLY A 168 13.44 14.95 39.12
C GLY A 168 13.81 14.54 37.70
N THR A 169 13.08 15.00 36.68
CA THR A 169 13.21 14.51 35.30
C THR A 169 13.51 15.62 34.27
N THR A 170 14.04 16.75 34.74
CA THR A 170 14.37 17.93 33.90
C THR A 170 15.45 17.65 32.84
N ASP A 171 16.18 16.53 32.97
CA ASP A 171 17.20 16.07 32.03
C ASP A 171 16.62 15.21 30.89
N VAL A 172 15.40 14.69 31.05
CA VAL A 172 14.72 13.85 30.04
C VAL A 172 13.51 14.57 29.43
N PHE A 173 12.74 15.29 30.23
CA PHE A 173 11.55 16.02 29.78
C PHE A 173 11.79 17.53 29.79
N GLU A 174 11.39 18.20 28.71
CA GLU A 174 11.43 19.66 28.60
C GLU A 174 10.46 20.32 29.58
N THR A 175 9.27 19.73 29.76
CA THR A 175 8.28 20.12 30.76
C THR A 175 7.35 18.95 31.04
N VAL A 176 6.66 18.98 32.18
CA VAL A 176 5.66 17.99 32.59
C VAL A 176 4.40 18.73 33.00
N GLY A 177 3.27 18.39 32.39
CA GLY A 177 1.95 18.95 32.73
C GLY A 177 1.04 17.85 33.27
N GLY A 178 0.09 18.22 34.12
CA GLY A 178 -0.88 17.31 34.71
C GLY A 178 -2.31 17.72 34.34
N GLY A 179 -3.16 16.72 34.14
CA GLY A 179 -4.59 16.90 33.89
C GLY A 179 -5.40 15.82 34.59
N GLN A 180 -6.54 16.17 35.17
CA GLN A 180 -7.49 15.21 35.72
C GLN A 180 -8.91 15.58 35.35
N LEU A 181 -9.65 14.60 34.84
CA LEU A 181 -11.08 14.77 34.57
C LEU A 181 -11.85 14.93 35.90
N VAL A 182 -12.62 16.01 36.00
CA VAL A 182 -13.44 16.35 37.16
C VAL A 182 -14.87 16.65 36.72
N ALA A 183 -15.84 16.21 37.51
CA ALA A 183 -17.23 16.58 37.31
C ALA A 183 -17.51 17.88 38.08
N LEU A 184 -17.90 18.92 37.36
CA LEU A 184 -18.27 20.23 37.91
C LEU A 184 -19.76 20.45 37.73
N GLN A 185 -20.37 21.19 38.65
CA GLN A 185 -21.73 21.69 38.49
C GLN A 185 -21.66 23.15 38.07
N ALA A 186 -22.29 23.49 36.95
CA ALA A 186 -22.37 24.85 36.45
C ALA A 186 -23.81 25.31 36.44
N ASP A 187 -24.01 26.59 36.75
CA ASP A 187 -25.32 27.23 36.67
C ASP A 187 -25.58 27.60 35.20
N ALA A 188 -26.66 27.06 34.64
CA ALA A 188 -27.12 27.35 33.29
C ALA A 188 -28.50 28.04 33.36
N ASP A 189 -28.90 28.71 32.28
CA ASP A 189 -30.15 29.49 32.24
C ASP A 189 -31.40 28.66 32.62
N GLU A 190 -31.36 27.34 32.44
CA GLU A 190 -32.45 26.40 32.75
C GLU A 190 -32.20 25.52 34.00
N GLY A 191 -31.13 25.76 34.76
CA GLY A 191 -30.80 25.04 36.00
C GLY A 191 -29.34 24.60 36.10
N VAL A 192 -29.05 23.71 37.06
CA VAL A 192 -27.69 23.20 37.28
C VAL A 192 -27.39 22.07 36.31
N GLU A 193 -26.35 22.24 35.48
CA GLU A 193 -25.83 21.22 34.58
C GLU A 193 -24.56 20.58 35.15
N LEU A 194 -24.46 19.25 35.03
CA LEU A 194 -23.22 18.53 35.35
C LEU A 194 -22.32 18.53 34.13
N LEU A 195 -21.18 19.19 34.24
CA LEU A 195 -20.17 19.29 33.20
C LEU A 195 -18.96 18.42 33.56
N LEU A 196 -18.44 17.69 32.56
CA LEU A 196 -17.11 17.10 32.66
C LEU A 196 -16.09 18.15 32.22
N ALA A 197 -15.26 18.57 33.17
CA ALA A 197 -14.14 19.48 32.95
C ALA A 197 -12.82 18.76 33.21
N GLU A 198 -11.72 19.36 32.79
CA GLU A 198 -10.38 18.87 33.09
C GLU A 198 -9.68 19.89 33.98
N ALA A 199 -9.33 19.48 35.19
CA ALA A 199 -8.48 20.27 36.08
C ALA A 199 -7.03 20.08 35.61
N VAL A 200 -6.39 21.16 35.17
CA VAL A 200 -5.07 21.11 34.56
C VAL A 200 -4.06 21.99 35.29
N THR A 201 -2.77 21.69 35.13
CA THR A 201 -1.68 22.53 35.63
C THR A 201 -1.53 23.80 34.77
N GLY A 202 -0.94 24.86 35.34
CA GLY A 202 -0.83 26.15 34.65
C GLY A 202 0.01 26.13 33.36
N ASN A 203 0.96 25.19 33.25
CA ASN A 203 1.79 24.98 32.07
C ASN A 203 1.15 24.03 31.02
N TYR A 204 -0.02 23.47 31.29
CA TYR A 204 -0.62 22.40 30.46
C TYR A 204 -0.91 22.86 29.02
N PHE A 205 -1.45 24.06 28.83
CA PHE A 205 -1.79 24.55 27.50
C PHE A 205 -0.56 24.98 26.68
N GLU A 206 0.47 25.50 27.36
CA GLU A 206 1.76 25.81 26.75
C GLU A 206 2.47 24.53 26.30
N LEU A 207 2.46 23.49 27.13
CA LEU A 207 2.98 22.16 26.80
C LEU A 207 2.32 21.56 25.55
N LEU A 208 1.01 21.75 25.38
CA LEU A 208 0.28 21.25 24.21
C LEU A 208 0.36 22.17 22.99
N GLY A 209 0.89 23.40 23.12
CA GLY A 209 0.92 24.40 22.04
C GLY A 209 -0.47 24.85 21.58
N VAL A 210 -1.47 24.82 22.46
CA VAL A 210 -2.87 25.15 22.12
C VAL A 210 -3.17 26.61 22.46
N ALA A 211 -3.91 27.29 21.59
CA ALA A 211 -4.39 28.67 21.82
C ALA A 211 -5.86 28.71 22.27
N ALA A 212 -6.22 29.68 23.12
CA ALA A 212 -7.61 29.90 23.51
C ALA A 212 -8.46 30.32 22.32
N TYR A 213 -9.61 29.67 22.12
CA TYR A 213 -10.62 30.12 21.15
C TYR A 213 -11.31 31.41 21.60
N ARG A 214 -11.54 31.55 22.91
CA ARG A 214 -12.09 32.76 23.57
C ARG A 214 -11.44 32.94 24.94
N GLY A 215 -11.16 34.18 25.30
CA GLY A 215 -10.58 34.52 26.61
C GLY A 215 -9.06 34.30 26.68
N ARG A 216 -8.56 34.07 27.88
CA ARG A 216 -7.14 33.74 28.16
C ARG A 216 -7.03 32.30 28.63
N LEU A 217 -5.89 31.66 28.36
CA LEU A 217 -5.56 30.35 28.92
C LEU A 217 -5.08 30.51 30.36
N LEU A 218 -5.13 29.40 31.11
CA LEU A 218 -4.42 29.30 32.38
C LEU A 218 -2.92 29.38 32.10
N SER A 219 -2.20 30.07 32.98
CA SER A 219 -0.74 30.13 32.97
C SER A 219 -0.17 29.59 34.28
N SER A 220 1.15 29.39 34.34
CA SER A 220 1.86 29.00 35.56
C SER A 220 1.65 29.98 36.72
N GLU A 221 1.33 31.24 36.43
CA GLU A 221 1.02 32.27 37.44
C GLU A 221 -0.36 32.07 38.10
N ASP A 222 -1.27 31.34 37.45
CA ASP A 222 -2.59 31.00 38.01
C ASP A 222 -2.52 29.81 39.00
N HIS A 223 -1.31 29.27 39.25
CA HIS A 223 -1.06 28.12 40.14
C HIS A 223 -0.59 28.51 41.56
N VAL A 224 -0.67 29.80 41.92
CA VAL A 224 0.05 30.37 43.08
C VAL A 224 -0.77 30.38 44.37
N ASP A 225 -2.11 30.40 44.29
CA ASP A 225 -2.99 30.50 45.47
C ASP A 225 -4.17 29.51 45.43
N ARG A 226 -4.45 28.84 46.56
CA ARG A 226 -5.64 27.98 46.71
C ARG A 226 -6.91 28.81 46.52
N GLY A 227 -7.63 28.55 45.43
CA GLY A 227 -8.90 29.24 45.11
C GLY A 227 -8.75 30.50 44.25
N ALA A 228 -7.56 30.77 43.70
CA ALA A 228 -7.33 31.86 42.74
C ALA A 228 -7.56 31.47 41.27
N HIS A 229 -8.08 30.25 41.02
CA HIS A 229 -8.43 29.80 39.68
C HIS A 229 -9.72 30.49 39.22
N PRO A 230 -9.76 31.06 38.00
CA PRO A 230 -10.93 31.73 37.44
C PRO A 230 -12.12 30.79 37.18
#